data_AF-A0A267EPX6-F1
#
_entry.id   AF-A0A267EPX6-F1
#
_cell.length_a   1.000
_cell.length_b   1.000
_cell.length_c   1.000
_cell.angle_alpha   90.00
_cell.angle_beta   90.00
_cell.angle_gamma   90.00
#
_symmetry.space_group_name_H-M   'P 1'
#
loop_
_entity.id
_entity.type
_entity.pdbx_description
1 polymer ?
#
loop_
_entity_poly.entity_id
_entity_poly.type
_entity_poly.pdbx_seq_one_letter_code
_entity_poly.pdbx_strand_id
1 'polypeptide(L)'
;MRNHDNQLSRVMPHPPAGVWYLAIVNKLLNRAEITLTIRTTDCPSKCLNGGQCDKQSIASMTVRICRCYDGFAGDLCEARVPRSPDPLTSLLLLCLSNAAFLPTVALAFRRGLLVEALIYCAAMLASAFYHACDNNYVNQLCVFQFDTLGKLDFLGAFLSLWVTLLLLVDLTPQLKQLAQTAGSLFLMIGVLINRTSFVIIAVPLGVGFAALILSWTCRCYTNKRCYPPRRLILTSLLPGGCLALAGFAMFALLNTQSNYYLVHSGWHCCAAFAILLFLIPLDRVRFLPRNRVDAASPFESGDAGAVRNCGIDRCFVLTSRGVGNGDQCCQDSNVHGTPNLVNYRMSRVHVI
;
A
#
# COMPACT_ATOMS: atom_id res chain seq x y z
N MET A 1 -26.68 -63.37 11.37
CA MET A 1 -27.21 -63.35 9.98
C MET A 1 -26.59 -62.14 9.30
N ARG A 2 -25.85 -62.33 8.19
CA ARG A 2 -25.14 -61.26 7.46
C ARG A 2 -26.17 -60.43 6.69
N ASN A 3 -26.23 -59.12 6.94
CA ASN A 3 -27.00 -58.23 6.10
C ASN A 3 -26.16 -57.83 4.89
N HIS A 4 -26.66 -58.14 3.69
CA HIS A 4 -26.02 -57.95 2.40
C HIS A 4 -26.22 -56.51 1.89
N ASP A 5 -25.69 -55.52 2.61
CA ASP A 5 -25.62 -54.15 2.10
C ASP A 5 -24.17 -53.84 1.72
N ASN A 6 -23.86 -53.93 0.43
CA ASN A 6 -22.55 -53.63 -0.17
C ASN A 6 -22.24 -52.11 -0.16
N GLN A 7 -22.57 -51.39 0.92
CA GLN A 7 -22.32 -49.96 1.07
C GLN A 7 -21.28 -49.71 2.16
N LEU A 8 -20.17 -49.08 1.77
CA LEU A 8 -19.15 -48.58 2.70
C LEU A 8 -19.32 -47.06 2.82
N SER A 9 -19.88 -46.59 3.94
CA SER A 9 -19.94 -45.16 4.25
C SER A 9 -18.87 -44.79 5.27
N ARG A 10 -18.08 -43.76 4.99
CA ARG A 10 -17.14 -43.17 5.96
C ARG A 10 -17.43 -41.68 6.13
N VAL A 11 -17.81 -41.30 7.35
CA VAL A 11 -17.96 -39.90 7.74
C VAL A 11 -16.59 -39.39 8.18
N MET A 12 -16.14 -38.29 7.58
CA MET A 12 -14.90 -37.63 7.96
C MET A 12 -15.23 -36.26 8.56
N PRO A 13 -15.19 -36.13 9.90
CA PRO A 13 -15.26 -34.83 10.54
C PRO A 13 -13.97 -34.05 10.26
N HIS A 14 -14.10 -32.83 9.76
CA HIS A 14 -12.99 -31.86 9.56
C HIS A 14 -11.83 -32.39 8.70
N PRO A 15 -12.06 -32.66 7.40
CA PRO A 15 -10.98 -33.06 6.50
C PRO A 15 -9.95 -31.93 6.38
N PRO A 16 -8.66 -32.14 6.72
CA PRO A 16 -7.60 -31.17 6.43
C PRO A 16 -7.59 -30.72 4.96
N ALA A 17 -7.25 -29.46 4.74
CA ALA A 17 -7.05 -28.95 3.38
C ALA A 17 -5.89 -29.70 2.71
N GLY A 18 -6.15 -30.27 1.54
CA GLY A 18 -5.15 -31.06 0.83
C GLY A 18 -5.72 -31.91 -0.29
N VAL A 19 -4.85 -32.67 -0.95
CA VAL A 19 -5.23 -33.64 -1.98
C VAL A 19 -5.55 -34.97 -1.32
N TRP A 20 -6.76 -35.47 -1.56
CA TRP A 20 -7.25 -36.72 -1.01
C TRP A 20 -7.19 -37.81 -2.08
N TYR A 21 -6.68 -38.98 -1.72
CA TYR A 21 -6.59 -40.14 -2.62
C TYR A 21 -7.54 -41.24 -2.16
N LEU A 22 -8.37 -41.72 -3.09
CA LEU A 22 -9.20 -42.91 -2.90
C LEU A 22 -8.65 -44.04 -3.77
N ALA A 23 -8.27 -45.15 -3.15
CA ALA A 23 -7.79 -46.35 -3.86
C ALA A 23 -8.84 -47.45 -3.75
N ILE A 24 -9.23 -48.02 -4.89
CA ILE A 24 -10.16 -49.14 -4.96
C ILE A 24 -9.43 -50.31 -5.61
N VAL A 25 -9.40 -51.46 -4.93
CA VAL A 25 -8.74 -52.67 -5.43
C VAL A 25 -9.79 -53.74 -5.65
N ASN A 26 -10.09 -54.02 -6.92
CA ASN A 26 -10.93 -55.16 -7.30
C ASN A 26 -10.05 -56.41 -7.46
N LYS A 27 -10.29 -57.43 -6.63
CA LYS A 27 -9.53 -58.69 -6.66
C LYS A 27 -10.12 -59.74 -7.62
N LEU A 28 -11.25 -59.44 -8.29
CA LEU A 28 -11.95 -60.38 -9.18
C LEU A 28 -12.07 -59.80 -10.60
N LEU A 29 -11.95 -60.67 -11.62
CA LEU A 29 -11.97 -60.34 -13.06
C LEU A 29 -13.34 -59.91 -13.61
N ASN A 30 -14.37 -59.80 -12.79
CA ASN A 30 -15.70 -59.37 -13.23
C ASN A 30 -15.82 -57.85 -13.25
N ARG A 31 -16.59 -57.33 -14.22
CA ARG A 31 -16.97 -55.91 -14.29
C ARG A 31 -17.73 -55.53 -13.02
N ALA A 32 -17.19 -54.60 -12.25
CA ALA A 32 -17.83 -54.03 -11.07
C ALA A 32 -18.12 -52.55 -11.34
N GLU A 33 -19.36 -52.12 -11.12
CA GLU A 33 -19.75 -50.71 -11.13
C GLU A 33 -19.68 -50.18 -9.71
N ILE A 34 -18.95 -49.08 -9.51
CA ILE A 34 -18.72 -48.49 -8.19
C ILE A 34 -19.17 -47.02 -8.25
N THR A 35 -20.21 -46.70 -7.49
CA THR A 35 -20.70 -45.33 -7.37
C THR A 35 -20.13 -44.67 -6.11
N LEU A 36 -19.29 -43.66 -6.29
CA LEU A 36 -18.83 -42.82 -5.19
C LEU A 36 -19.81 -41.67 -4.96
N THR A 37 -20.45 -41.62 -3.80
CA THR A 37 -21.30 -40.50 -3.40
C THR A 37 -20.64 -39.74 -2.25
N ILE A 38 -20.26 -38.48 -2.49
CA ILE A 38 -19.75 -37.57 -1.45
C ILE A 38 -20.90 -36.64 -1.06
N ARG A 39 -21.22 -36.60 0.24
CA ARG A 39 -22.21 -35.67 0.80
C ARG A 39 -21.53 -34.81 1.85
N THR A 40 -21.68 -33.50 1.73
CA THR A 40 -21.35 -32.57 2.81
C THR A 40 -22.56 -32.48 3.73
N THR A 41 -22.35 -32.69 5.02
CA THR A 41 -23.37 -32.41 6.03
C THR A 41 -23.24 -30.96 6.48
N ASP A 42 -24.37 -30.27 6.60
CA ASP A 42 -24.45 -28.95 7.20
C ASP A 42 -24.06 -28.99 8.69
N CYS A 43 -23.84 -27.82 9.31
CA CYS A 43 -23.49 -27.76 10.72
C CYS A 43 -24.51 -28.56 11.58
N PRO A 44 -24.06 -29.33 12.58
CA PRO A 44 -24.96 -29.93 13.55
C PRO A 44 -25.84 -28.83 14.19
N SER A 45 -27.08 -29.19 14.55
CA SER A 45 -28.16 -28.28 14.95
C SER A 45 -27.72 -27.20 15.95
N LYS A 46 -27.34 -26.02 15.42
CA LYS A 46 -26.61 -24.94 16.12
C LYS A 46 -25.27 -25.46 16.66
N CYS A 47 -24.17 -24.85 16.25
CA CYS A 47 -22.80 -25.19 16.66
C CYS A 47 -22.71 -25.47 18.16
N LEU A 48 -21.93 -26.49 18.58
CA LEU A 48 -22.08 -27.18 19.88
C LEU A 48 -22.34 -26.24 21.06
N ASN A 49 -21.39 -25.34 21.33
CA ASN A 49 -21.42 -24.49 22.53
C ASN A 49 -21.89 -23.05 22.24
N GLY A 50 -22.71 -22.87 21.21
CA GLY A 50 -23.16 -21.55 20.79
C GLY A 50 -22.32 -21.00 19.65
N GLY A 51 -23.01 -20.76 18.54
CA GLY A 51 -22.47 -20.20 17.32
C GLY A 51 -23.55 -20.17 16.25
N GLN A 52 -23.29 -19.41 15.20
CA GLN A 52 -24.17 -19.33 14.02
C GLN A 52 -23.59 -20.17 12.88
N CYS A 53 -24.44 -20.95 12.22
CA CYS A 53 -24.05 -21.72 11.05
C CYS A 53 -24.18 -20.82 9.81
N ASP A 54 -23.07 -20.20 9.43
CA ASP A 54 -23.00 -19.25 8.32
C ASP A 54 -22.62 -19.96 7.01
N LYS A 55 -23.18 -19.46 5.90
CA LYS A 55 -22.83 -19.93 4.56
C LYS A 55 -21.55 -19.22 4.12
N GLN A 56 -20.56 -20.00 3.68
CA GLN A 56 -19.33 -19.49 3.09
C GLN A 56 -19.13 -20.13 1.71
N SER A 57 -18.85 -19.29 0.71
CA SER A 57 -18.51 -19.75 -0.64
C SER A 57 -17.01 -19.98 -0.72
N ILE A 58 -16.60 -21.23 -0.91
CA ILE A 58 -15.20 -21.60 -1.14
C ILE A 58 -15.13 -22.16 -2.57
N ALA A 59 -14.47 -21.42 -3.47
CA ALA A 59 -14.44 -21.70 -4.90
C ALA A 59 -15.87 -21.79 -5.51
N SER A 60 -16.22 -22.91 -6.14
CA SER A 60 -17.53 -23.18 -6.75
C SER A 60 -18.51 -23.92 -5.80
N MET A 61 -18.12 -24.14 -4.55
CA MET A 61 -18.94 -24.84 -3.56
C MET A 61 -19.43 -23.88 -2.47
N THR A 62 -20.70 -24.02 -2.09
CA THR A 62 -21.25 -23.33 -0.91
C THR A 62 -21.20 -24.29 0.26
N VAL A 63 -20.39 -23.99 1.25
CA VAL A 63 -20.28 -24.76 2.49
C VAL A 63 -20.89 -23.99 3.64
N ARG A 64 -21.26 -24.70 4.70
CA ARG A 64 -21.77 -24.12 5.95
C ARG A 64 -20.74 -24.37 7.05
N ILE A 65 -20.28 -23.30 7.68
CA ILE A 65 -19.27 -23.33 8.74
C ILE A 65 -19.83 -22.72 10.02
N CYS A 66 -19.28 -23.14 11.16
CA CYS A 66 -19.65 -22.58 12.46
C CYS A 66 -18.86 -21.31 12.77
N ARG A 67 -19.59 -20.23 13.02
CA ARG A 67 -19.07 -19.00 13.60
C ARG A 67 -19.38 -18.98 15.09
N CYS A 68 -18.37 -19.20 15.91
CA CYS A 68 -18.50 -19.34 17.36
C CYS A 68 -18.83 -18.04 18.06
N TYR A 69 -19.63 -18.12 19.12
CA TYR A 69 -19.80 -17.01 20.05
C TYR A 69 -18.55 -16.80 20.91
N ASP A 70 -18.42 -15.60 21.46
CA ASP A 70 -17.25 -15.23 22.25
C ASP A 70 -17.02 -16.18 23.44
N GLY A 71 -15.75 -16.54 23.65
CA GLY A 71 -15.34 -17.57 24.61
C GLY A 71 -15.29 -19.00 24.03
N PHE A 72 -15.62 -19.19 22.75
CA PHE A 72 -15.53 -20.48 22.06
C PHE A 72 -14.75 -20.40 20.74
N ALA A 73 -14.01 -21.46 20.43
CA ALA A 73 -13.23 -21.63 19.21
C ALA A 73 -13.28 -23.11 18.76
N GLY A 74 -12.69 -23.40 17.60
CA GLY A 74 -12.75 -24.71 16.96
C GLY A 74 -13.78 -24.74 15.84
N ASP A 75 -13.78 -25.82 15.06
CA ASP A 75 -14.57 -25.92 13.83
C ASP A 75 -16.07 -26.06 14.11
N LEU A 76 -16.44 -26.48 15.32
CA LEU A 76 -17.82 -26.59 15.81
C LEU A 76 -18.05 -25.84 17.13
N CYS A 77 -17.11 -24.97 17.53
CA CYS A 77 -17.15 -24.25 18.80
C CYS A 77 -16.96 -25.14 20.03
N GLU A 78 -16.20 -26.22 19.87
CA GLU A 78 -15.94 -27.23 20.89
C GLU A 78 -14.93 -26.79 21.95
N ALA A 79 -13.99 -25.90 21.59
CA ALA A 79 -12.95 -25.44 22.50
C ALA A 79 -13.40 -24.17 23.24
N ARG A 80 -13.21 -24.13 24.55
CA ARG A 80 -13.31 -22.88 25.32
C ARG A 80 -12.01 -22.11 25.18
N VAL A 81 -12.12 -20.85 24.80
CA VAL A 81 -11.00 -19.91 24.76
C VAL A 81 -11.28 -18.76 25.72
N PRO A 82 -10.24 -18.09 26.23
CA PRO A 82 -10.43 -16.84 26.95
C PRO A 82 -11.32 -15.90 26.12
N ARG A 83 -12.34 -15.31 26.75
CA ARG A 83 -13.20 -14.34 26.07
C ARG A 83 -12.33 -13.24 25.48
N SER A 84 -12.58 -12.96 24.21
CA SER A 84 -11.96 -11.82 23.54
C SER A 84 -12.43 -10.51 24.21
N PRO A 85 -11.65 -9.42 24.16
CA PRO A 85 -12.15 -8.13 24.60
C PRO A 85 -13.43 -7.77 23.84
N ASP A 86 -14.27 -6.94 24.46
CA ASP A 86 -15.56 -6.54 23.90
C ASP A 86 -15.43 -6.22 22.39
N PRO A 87 -16.26 -6.80 21.52
CA PRO A 87 -16.14 -6.63 20.07
C PRO A 87 -16.25 -5.16 19.64
N LEU A 88 -16.92 -4.34 20.46
CA LEU A 88 -16.97 -2.89 20.30
C LEU A 88 -15.60 -2.24 20.51
N THR A 89 -14.83 -2.67 21.50
CA THR A 89 -13.50 -2.15 21.79
C THR A 89 -12.52 -2.49 20.66
N SER A 90 -12.55 -3.72 20.15
CA SER A 90 -11.73 -4.12 18.99
C SER A 90 -12.08 -3.30 17.74
N LEU A 91 -13.39 -3.08 17.49
CA LEU A 91 -13.88 -2.25 16.40
C LEU A 91 -13.40 -0.79 16.52
N LEU A 92 -13.59 -0.18 17.69
CA LEU A 92 -13.17 1.19 17.94
C LEU A 92 -11.66 1.34 17.81
N LEU A 93 -10.88 0.39 18.31
CA LEU A 93 -9.41 0.43 18.22
C LEU A 93 -8.94 0.37 16.75
N LEU A 94 -9.56 -0.48 15.94
CA LEU A 94 -9.29 -0.58 14.49
C LEU A 94 -9.66 0.68 13.72
N CYS A 95 -10.81 1.27 14.02
CA CYS A 95 -11.28 2.46 13.31
C CYS A 95 -10.52 3.71 13.77
N LEU A 96 -10.32 3.89 15.08
CA LEU A 96 -9.71 5.09 15.64
C LEU A 96 -8.19 5.12 15.43
N SER A 97 -7.51 3.98 15.33
CA SER A 97 -6.07 3.95 15.02
C SER A 97 -5.75 4.58 13.67
N ASN A 98 -6.67 4.54 12.71
CA ASN A 98 -6.53 5.23 11.43
C ASN A 98 -6.45 6.75 11.56
N ALA A 99 -7.02 7.35 12.62
CA ALA A 99 -6.90 8.78 12.89
C ALA A 99 -5.44 9.22 13.13
N ALA A 100 -4.50 8.28 13.36
CA ALA A 100 -3.07 8.56 13.39
C ALA A 100 -2.54 9.16 12.07
N PHE A 101 -3.25 9.02 10.94
CA PHE A 101 -2.92 9.69 9.68
C PHE A 101 -3.27 11.18 9.65
N LEU A 102 -4.12 11.69 10.56
CA LEU A 102 -4.54 13.10 10.55
C LEU A 102 -3.37 14.10 10.60
N PRO A 103 -2.34 13.95 11.45
CA PRO A 103 -1.18 14.83 11.44
C PRO A 103 -0.43 14.80 10.10
N THR A 104 -0.31 13.63 9.48
CA THR A 104 0.33 13.45 8.17
C THR A 104 -0.44 14.15 7.06
N VAL A 105 -1.77 13.98 7.03
CA VAL A 105 -2.67 14.66 6.10
C VAL A 105 -2.59 16.17 6.29
N ALA A 106 -2.68 16.65 7.53
CA ALA A 106 -2.62 18.08 7.84
C ALA A 106 -1.27 18.70 7.44
N LEU A 107 -0.16 18.01 7.69
CA LEU A 107 1.17 18.47 7.29
C LEU A 107 1.33 18.51 5.76
N ALA A 108 0.89 17.47 5.05
CA ALA A 108 0.91 17.44 3.59
C ALA A 108 0.09 18.59 2.99
N PHE A 109 -1.11 18.81 3.52
CA PHE A 109 -1.99 19.89 3.08
C PHE A 109 -1.37 21.28 3.34
N ARG A 110 -0.83 21.52 4.54
CA ARG A 110 -0.15 22.78 4.88
C ARG A 110 1.06 23.07 3.99
N ARG A 111 1.68 22.03 3.41
CA ARG A 111 2.83 22.15 2.51
C ARG A 111 2.45 22.19 1.03
N GLY A 112 1.15 22.20 0.69
CA GLY A 112 0.69 22.23 -0.69
C GLY A 112 0.87 20.92 -1.45
N LEU A 113 1.17 19.81 -0.76
CA LEU A 113 1.27 18.46 -1.33
C LEU A 113 -0.13 17.85 -1.47
N LEU A 114 -0.96 18.46 -2.34
CA LEU A 114 -2.40 18.17 -2.41
C LEU A 114 -2.69 16.74 -2.87
N VAL A 115 -1.89 16.20 -3.78
CA VAL A 115 -2.10 14.84 -4.30
C VAL A 115 -1.80 13.82 -3.21
N GLU A 116 -0.72 14.01 -2.48
CA GLU A 116 -0.30 13.14 -1.38
C GLU A 116 -1.26 13.27 -0.18
N ALA A 117 -1.69 14.49 0.14
CA ALA A 117 -2.71 14.73 1.17
C ALA A 117 -4.02 14.01 0.83
N LEU A 118 -4.46 14.05 -0.43
CA LEU A 118 -5.63 13.32 -0.90
C LEU A 118 -5.44 11.80 -0.74
N ILE A 119 -4.28 11.26 -1.14
CA ILE A 119 -3.99 9.83 -1.02
C ILE A 119 -3.98 9.39 0.45
N TYR A 120 -3.32 10.13 1.35
CA TYR A 120 -3.30 9.82 2.78
C TYR A 120 -4.69 9.90 3.41
N CYS A 121 -5.49 10.90 3.03
CA CYS A 121 -6.85 11.05 3.50
C CYS A 121 -7.75 9.92 3.00
N ALA A 122 -7.65 9.56 1.72
CA ALA A 122 -8.38 8.46 1.12
C ALA A 122 -8.01 7.11 1.77
N ALA A 123 -6.72 6.87 2.04
CA ALA A 123 -6.26 5.68 2.74
C ALA A 123 -6.85 5.60 4.16
N MET A 124 -6.78 6.69 4.92
CA MET A 124 -7.33 6.79 6.27
C MET A 124 -8.84 6.48 6.29
N LEU A 125 -9.61 7.11 5.41
CA LEU A 125 -11.07 6.92 5.35
C LEU A 125 -11.45 5.52 4.86
N ALA A 126 -10.81 5.03 3.80
CA ALA A 126 -11.07 3.69 3.27
C ALA A 126 -10.78 2.61 4.32
N SER A 127 -9.67 2.73 5.05
CA SER A 127 -9.32 1.81 6.13
C SER A 127 -10.32 1.86 7.28
N ALA A 128 -10.68 3.06 7.75
CA ALA A 128 -11.66 3.23 8.81
C ALA A 128 -13.02 2.64 8.44
N PHE A 129 -13.50 2.87 7.20
CA PHE A 129 -14.76 2.30 6.73
C PHE A 129 -14.68 0.79 6.52
N TYR A 130 -13.57 0.27 6.02
CA TYR A 130 -13.36 -1.16 5.89
C TYR A 130 -13.51 -1.87 7.24
N HIS A 131 -12.83 -1.37 8.27
CA HIS A 131 -12.90 -1.96 9.62
C HIS A 131 -14.26 -1.73 10.29
N ALA A 132 -14.91 -0.59 10.05
CA ALA A 132 -16.28 -0.36 10.52
C ALA A 132 -17.25 -1.41 9.94
N CYS A 133 -17.03 -1.81 8.69
CA CYS A 133 -17.82 -2.79 7.95
C CYS A 133 -17.43 -4.26 8.20
N ASP A 134 -16.33 -4.53 8.91
CA ASP A 134 -15.93 -5.91 9.23
C ASP A 134 -16.86 -6.56 10.27
N ASN A 135 -17.56 -5.74 11.07
CA ASN A 135 -18.36 -6.22 12.19
C ASN A 135 -19.85 -6.37 11.85
N ASN A 136 -20.44 -7.49 12.30
CA ASN A 136 -21.84 -7.85 12.03
C ASN A 136 -22.86 -6.82 12.57
N TYR A 137 -22.48 -5.98 13.55
CA TYR A 137 -23.34 -4.93 14.10
C TYR A 137 -23.60 -3.76 13.14
N VAL A 138 -22.62 -3.44 12.27
CA VAL A 138 -22.65 -2.25 11.41
C VAL A 138 -22.74 -2.63 9.93
N ASN A 139 -22.59 -3.91 9.59
CA ASN A 139 -22.67 -4.43 8.21
C ASN A 139 -23.93 -3.99 7.44
N GLN A 140 -25.05 -3.74 8.12
CA GLN A 140 -26.29 -3.26 7.48
C GLN A 140 -26.24 -1.78 7.04
N LEU A 141 -25.27 -1.01 7.52
CA LEU A 141 -25.07 0.41 7.22
C LEU A 141 -23.97 0.66 6.18
N CYS A 142 -23.32 -0.40 5.68
CA CYS A 142 -22.22 -0.28 4.74
C CYS A 142 -22.71 -0.02 3.31
N VAL A 143 -22.40 1.18 2.80
CA VAL A 143 -22.74 1.60 1.43
C VAL A 143 -21.94 0.82 0.37
N PHE A 144 -20.70 0.44 0.69
CA PHE A 144 -19.81 -0.30 -0.20
C PHE A 144 -19.66 -1.76 0.23
N GLN A 145 -19.42 -2.63 -0.76
CA GLN A 145 -19.11 -4.05 -0.48
C GLN A 145 -17.80 -4.17 0.32
N PHE A 146 -17.80 -5.05 1.32
CA PHE A 146 -16.65 -5.33 2.17
C PHE A 146 -15.38 -5.65 1.37
N ASP A 147 -15.50 -6.46 0.32
CA ASP A 147 -14.36 -6.81 -0.53
C ASP A 147 -13.76 -5.59 -1.26
N THR A 148 -14.60 -4.66 -1.70
CA THR A 148 -14.17 -3.41 -2.33
C THR A 148 -13.46 -2.50 -1.34
N LEU A 149 -14.01 -2.34 -0.13
CA LEU A 149 -13.37 -1.56 0.93
C LEU A 149 -12.02 -2.15 1.33
N GLY A 150 -11.91 -3.48 1.43
CA GLY A 150 -10.65 -4.15 1.70
C GLY A 150 -9.61 -3.94 0.59
N LYS A 151 -10.03 -3.92 -0.68
CA LYS A 151 -9.11 -3.55 -1.79
C LYS A 151 -8.63 -2.10 -1.68
N LEU A 152 -9.52 -1.17 -1.31
CA LEU A 152 -9.17 0.24 -1.14
C LEU A 152 -8.26 0.50 0.06
N ASP A 153 -8.43 -0.23 1.17
CA ASP A 153 -7.56 -0.18 2.35
C ASP A 153 -6.11 -0.55 1.98
N PHE A 154 -5.92 -1.72 1.36
CA PHE A 154 -4.61 -2.19 0.92
C PHE A 154 -3.99 -1.27 -0.14
N LEU A 155 -4.78 -0.86 -1.14
CA LEU A 155 -4.31 0.06 -2.19
C LEU A 155 -3.90 1.41 -1.59
N GLY A 156 -4.70 1.97 -0.68
CA GLY A 156 -4.42 3.23 0.00
C GLY A 156 -3.13 3.19 0.81
N ALA A 157 -2.91 2.10 1.56
CA ALA A 157 -1.67 1.90 2.31
C ALA A 157 -0.44 1.85 1.38
N PHE A 158 -0.50 1.08 0.29
CA PHE A 158 0.63 0.95 -0.64
C PHE A 158 0.88 2.23 -1.44
N LEU A 159 -0.17 2.90 -1.89
CA LEU A 159 -0.05 4.20 -2.55
C LEU A 159 0.58 5.24 -1.62
N SER A 160 0.17 5.27 -0.35
CA SER A 160 0.73 6.19 0.65
C SER A 160 2.23 5.99 0.82
N LEU A 161 2.69 4.74 0.92
CA LEU A 161 4.12 4.43 0.98
C LEU A 161 4.85 4.83 -0.31
N TRP A 162 4.26 4.50 -1.47
CA TRP A 162 4.85 4.81 -2.78
C TRP A 162 5.05 6.31 -3.00
N VAL A 163 4.02 7.13 -2.79
CA VAL A 163 4.13 8.58 -2.99
C VAL A 163 5.06 9.23 -1.96
N THR A 164 5.07 8.75 -0.71
CA THR A 164 6.03 9.20 0.31
C THR A 164 7.47 8.93 -0.14
N LEU A 165 7.73 7.75 -0.68
CA LEU A 165 9.05 7.37 -1.18
C LEU A 165 9.47 8.26 -2.36
N LEU A 166 8.57 8.50 -3.34
CA LEU A 166 8.83 9.41 -4.45
C LEU A 166 9.11 10.87 -4.03
N LEU A 167 8.50 11.33 -2.94
CA LEU A 167 8.80 12.65 -2.38
C LEU A 167 10.26 12.77 -1.90
N LEU A 168 10.84 11.69 -1.38
CA LEU A 168 12.22 11.65 -0.90
C LEU A 168 13.27 11.54 -2.02
N VAL A 169 12.84 11.12 -3.23
CA VAL A 169 13.70 10.99 -4.41
C VAL A 169 13.82 12.35 -5.12
N ASP A 170 15.05 12.71 -5.50
CA ASP A 170 15.36 13.89 -6.31
C ASP A 170 15.15 13.58 -7.80
N LEU A 171 13.92 13.76 -8.27
CA LEU A 171 13.51 13.59 -9.67
C LEU A 171 12.97 14.90 -10.23
N THR A 172 13.05 15.08 -11.55
CA THR A 172 12.35 16.17 -12.24
C THR A 172 10.83 16.04 -12.08
N PRO A 173 10.06 17.14 -12.09
CA PRO A 173 8.61 17.10 -11.91
C PRO A 173 7.89 16.17 -12.89
N GLN A 174 8.34 16.13 -14.15
CA GLN A 174 7.79 15.28 -15.20
C GLN A 174 7.99 13.79 -14.86
N LEU A 175 9.20 13.42 -14.42
CA LEU A 175 9.52 12.05 -14.06
C LEU A 175 8.83 11.63 -12.76
N LYS A 176 8.64 12.55 -11.80
CA LYS A 176 7.81 12.30 -10.59
C LYS A 176 6.37 11.98 -10.97
N GLN A 177 5.76 12.79 -11.84
CA GLN A 177 4.39 12.56 -12.29
C GLN A 177 4.24 11.23 -13.03
N LEU A 178 5.20 10.91 -13.91
CA LEU A 178 5.23 9.63 -14.62
C LEU A 178 5.36 8.46 -13.64
N ALA A 179 6.31 8.51 -12.71
CA ALA A 179 6.53 7.46 -11.72
C ALA A 179 5.33 7.30 -10.78
N GLN A 180 4.72 8.40 -10.36
CA GLN A 180 3.52 8.39 -9.51
C GLN A 180 2.36 7.71 -10.24
N THR A 181 2.09 8.10 -11.48
CA THR A 181 1.00 7.53 -12.28
C THR A 181 1.26 6.06 -12.59
N ALA A 182 2.45 5.72 -13.09
CA ALA A 182 2.82 4.34 -13.43
C ALA A 182 2.78 3.41 -12.21
N GLY A 183 3.36 3.84 -11.08
CA GLY A 183 3.33 3.07 -9.84
C GLY A 183 1.92 2.90 -9.28
N SER A 184 1.06 3.92 -9.40
CA SER A 184 -0.33 3.82 -8.96
C SER A 184 -1.16 2.84 -9.80
N LEU A 185 -0.96 2.80 -11.12
CA LEU A 185 -1.57 1.81 -12.01
C LEU A 185 -1.08 0.39 -11.69
N PHE A 186 0.22 0.22 -11.50
CA PHE A 186 0.80 -1.08 -11.13
C PHE A 186 0.23 -1.60 -9.80
N LEU A 187 0.18 -0.76 -8.77
CA LEU A 187 -0.37 -1.12 -7.47
C LEU A 187 -1.86 -1.46 -7.56
N MET A 188 -2.63 -0.69 -8.33
CA MET A 188 -4.05 -0.98 -8.56
C MET A 188 -4.25 -2.34 -9.21
N ILE A 189 -3.55 -2.63 -10.31
CA ILE A 189 -3.62 -3.94 -11.00
C ILE A 189 -3.21 -5.05 -10.04
N GLY A 190 -2.14 -4.85 -9.27
CA GLY A 190 -1.67 -5.82 -8.29
C GLY A 190 -2.73 -6.17 -7.26
N VAL A 191 -3.32 -5.16 -6.60
CA VAL A 191 -4.36 -5.37 -5.59
C VAL A 191 -5.60 -6.08 -6.18
N LEU A 192 -5.94 -5.81 -7.44
CA LEU A 192 -7.04 -6.48 -8.12
C LEU A 192 -6.77 -7.97 -8.38
N ILE A 193 -5.53 -8.36 -8.68
CA ILE A 193 -5.13 -9.75 -8.88
C ILE A 193 -5.06 -10.48 -7.54
N ASN A 194 -4.26 -9.96 -6.61
CA ASN A 194 -4.07 -10.55 -5.30
C ASN A 194 -3.59 -9.51 -4.27
N ARG A 195 -4.53 -8.97 -3.50
CA ARG A 195 -4.26 -7.93 -2.48
C ARG A 195 -3.30 -8.36 -1.36
N THR A 196 -3.14 -9.66 -1.09
CA THR A 196 -2.24 -10.17 -0.04
C THR A 196 -0.88 -10.61 -0.57
N SER A 197 -0.60 -10.39 -1.85
CA SER A 197 0.68 -10.78 -2.45
C SER A 197 1.81 -9.88 -1.98
N PHE A 198 2.82 -10.49 -1.34
CA PHE A 198 4.04 -9.80 -0.95
C PHE A 198 4.78 -9.17 -2.14
N VAL A 199 4.72 -9.81 -3.32
CA VAL A 199 5.41 -9.34 -4.53
C VAL A 199 4.90 -7.97 -4.97
N ILE A 200 3.59 -7.73 -4.86
CA ILE A 200 2.95 -6.48 -5.27
C ILE A 200 3.42 -5.30 -4.43
N ILE A 201 3.84 -5.55 -3.19
CA ILE A 201 4.41 -4.56 -2.27
C ILE A 201 5.92 -4.43 -2.50
N ALA A 202 6.62 -5.55 -2.60
CA ALA A 202 8.08 -5.60 -2.66
C ALA A 202 8.65 -4.93 -3.92
N VAL A 203 7.99 -5.10 -5.06
CA VAL A 203 8.43 -4.51 -6.34
C VAL A 203 8.47 -2.97 -6.30
N PRO A 204 7.37 -2.25 -6.03
CA PRO A 204 7.39 -0.79 -6.00
C PRO A 204 8.27 -0.25 -4.87
N LEU A 205 8.27 -0.88 -3.68
CA LEU A 205 9.21 -0.49 -2.63
C LEU A 205 10.67 -0.64 -3.08
N GLY A 206 11.03 -1.77 -3.67
CA GLY A 206 12.39 -2.02 -4.18
C GLY A 206 12.81 -1.02 -5.25
N VAL A 207 11.94 -0.74 -6.22
CA VAL A 207 12.17 0.26 -7.27
C VAL A 207 12.35 1.65 -6.66
N GLY A 208 11.47 2.05 -5.73
CA GLY A 208 11.54 3.36 -5.10
C GLY A 208 12.78 3.52 -4.21
N PHE A 209 13.18 2.48 -3.47
CA PHE A 209 14.42 2.50 -2.66
C PHE A 209 15.67 2.54 -3.54
N ALA A 210 15.69 1.79 -4.65
CA ALA A 210 16.78 1.85 -5.61
C ALA A 210 16.90 3.26 -6.22
N ALA A 211 15.78 3.86 -6.61
CA ALA A 211 15.74 5.23 -7.11
C ALA A 211 16.21 6.24 -6.05
N LEU A 212 15.82 6.06 -4.78
CA LEU A 212 16.24 6.90 -3.66
C LEU A 212 17.76 6.83 -3.44
N ILE A 213 18.32 5.63 -3.36
CA ILE A 213 19.76 5.41 -3.17
C ILE A 213 20.55 6.01 -4.34
N LEU A 214 20.11 5.75 -5.57
CA LEU A 214 20.74 6.30 -6.77
C LEU A 214 20.72 7.83 -6.74
N SER A 215 19.55 8.41 -6.49
CA SER A 215 19.34 9.86 -6.38
C SER A 215 20.29 10.52 -5.38
N TRP A 216 20.36 9.98 -4.17
CA TRP A 216 21.21 10.52 -3.12
C TRP A 216 22.68 10.33 -3.43
N THR A 217 23.06 9.19 -4.01
CA THR A 217 24.45 8.91 -4.43
C THR A 217 24.90 9.89 -5.52
N CYS A 218 24.07 10.11 -6.54
CA CYS A 218 24.32 11.11 -7.58
C CYS A 218 24.49 12.51 -6.97
N ARG A 219 23.60 12.89 -6.04
CA ARG A 219 23.66 14.19 -5.37
C ARG A 219 24.89 14.35 -4.47
N CYS A 220 25.33 13.27 -3.82
CA CYS A 220 26.59 13.25 -3.07
C CYS A 220 27.79 13.51 -3.98
N TYR A 221 27.81 12.84 -5.13
CA TYR A 221 28.89 12.95 -6.10
C TYR A 221 28.96 14.36 -6.71
N THR A 222 27.83 14.90 -7.18
CA THR A 222 27.78 16.23 -7.81
C THR A 222 28.10 17.37 -6.83
N ASN A 223 27.61 17.30 -5.59
CA ASN A 223 27.80 18.38 -4.62
C ASN A 223 29.04 18.20 -3.74
N LYS A 224 29.80 17.11 -3.92
CA LYS A 224 30.98 16.72 -3.11
C LYS A 224 30.71 16.73 -1.59
N ARG A 225 29.45 16.52 -1.19
CA ARG A 225 28.99 16.53 0.20
C ARG A 225 27.95 15.42 0.39
N CYS A 226 27.99 14.75 1.54
CA CYS A 226 27.03 13.70 1.85
C CYS A 226 25.60 14.29 1.96
N TYR A 227 24.68 13.72 1.19
CA TYR A 227 23.27 14.02 1.19
C TYR A 227 22.49 12.73 1.46
N PRO A 228 21.45 12.75 2.32
CA PRO A 228 20.98 13.86 3.17
C PRO A 228 21.93 14.17 4.35
N PRO A 229 21.84 15.36 4.96
CA PRO A 229 22.69 15.75 6.08
C PRO A 229 22.45 14.84 7.30
N ARG A 230 23.52 14.50 8.04
CA ARG A 230 23.48 13.57 9.19
C ARG A 230 22.41 13.92 10.23
N ARG A 231 22.20 15.22 10.51
CA ARG A 231 21.16 15.68 11.44
C ARG A 231 19.77 15.20 11.01
N LEU A 232 19.46 15.30 9.73
CA LEU A 232 18.15 14.92 9.18
C LEU A 232 17.95 13.40 9.17
N ILE A 233 19.04 12.67 8.90
CA ILE A 233 19.07 11.21 9.03
C ILE A 233 18.70 10.82 10.46
N LEU A 234 19.40 11.38 11.45
CA LEU A 234 19.21 11.03 12.85
C LEU A 234 17.87 11.49 13.44
N THR A 235 17.36 12.66 13.05
CA THR A 235 16.12 13.19 13.65
C THR A 235 14.84 12.75 12.96
N SER A 236 14.91 12.28 11.71
CA SER A 236 13.71 12.02 10.89
C SER A 236 13.76 10.68 10.16
N LEU A 237 14.78 10.47 9.32
CA LEU A 237 14.77 9.31 8.40
C LEU A 237 15.03 8.00 9.14
N LEU A 238 15.95 8.00 10.10
CA LEU A 238 16.26 6.83 10.92
C LEU A 238 15.10 6.45 11.85
N PRO A 239 14.53 7.36 12.67
CA PRO A 239 13.37 7.00 13.48
C PRO A 239 12.15 6.62 12.63
N GLY A 240 11.93 7.28 11.48
CA GLY A 240 10.88 6.89 10.52
C GLY A 240 11.10 5.50 9.93
N GLY A 241 12.34 5.18 9.54
CA GLY A 241 12.72 3.85 9.06
C GLY A 241 12.56 2.76 10.12
N CYS A 242 12.95 3.05 11.37
CA CYS A 242 12.75 2.15 12.50
C CYS A 242 11.26 1.88 12.75
N LEU A 243 10.39 2.90 12.69
CA LEU A 243 8.95 2.73 12.84
C LEU A 243 8.34 1.93 11.69
N ALA A 244 8.76 2.19 10.45
CA ALA A 244 8.30 1.43 9.29
C ALA A 244 8.69 -0.06 9.40
N LEU A 245 9.93 -0.33 9.80
CA LEU A 245 10.43 -1.70 10.00
C LEU A 245 9.72 -2.38 11.18
N ALA A 246 9.54 -1.67 12.29
CA ALA A 246 8.83 -2.19 13.46
C ALA A 246 7.39 -2.53 13.11
N GLY A 247 6.68 -1.65 12.40
CA GLY A 247 5.36 -1.94 11.89
C GLY A 247 5.36 -3.21 11.02
N PHE A 248 6.29 -3.33 10.09
CA PHE A 248 6.30 -4.45 9.15
C PHE A 248 6.58 -5.76 9.90
N ALA A 249 7.53 -5.73 10.84
CA ALA A 249 7.84 -6.87 11.69
C ALA A 249 6.65 -7.27 12.58
N MET A 250 5.92 -6.31 13.15
CA MET A 250 4.69 -6.58 13.90
C MET A 250 3.68 -7.32 13.03
N PHE A 251 3.41 -6.82 11.82
CA PHE A 251 2.45 -7.43 10.91
C PHE A 251 2.89 -8.81 10.40
N ALA A 252 4.17 -8.98 10.09
CA ALA A 252 4.69 -10.23 9.51
C ALA A 252 4.92 -11.34 10.56
N LEU A 253 5.32 -11.00 11.78
CA LEU A 253 5.78 -11.98 12.78
C LEU A 253 4.81 -12.20 13.93
N LEU A 254 4.02 -11.18 14.30
CA LEU A 254 3.17 -11.24 15.50
C LEU A 254 1.69 -11.42 15.19
N ASN A 255 1.30 -11.40 13.91
CA ASN A 255 -0.10 -11.47 13.52
C ASN A 255 -0.68 -12.88 13.72
N THR A 256 -1.65 -12.98 14.62
CA THR A 256 -2.47 -14.18 14.87
C THR A 256 -3.95 -13.80 14.85
N GLN A 257 -4.84 -14.78 14.75
CA GLN A 257 -6.29 -14.50 14.70
C GLN A 257 -6.81 -13.80 15.97
N SER A 258 -6.22 -14.09 17.14
CA SER A 258 -6.69 -13.54 18.41
C SER A 258 -6.16 -12.13 18.72
N ASN A 259 -5.02 -11.74 18.14
CA ASN A 259 -4.40 -10.43 18.39
C ASN A 259 -4.42 -9.50 17.15
N TYR A 260 -5.08 -9.91 16.07
CA TYR A 260 -5.20 -9.15 14.83
C TYR A 260 -5.59 -7.70 15.09
N TYR A 261 -6.59 -7.47 15.95
CA TYR A 261 -7.09 -6.12 16.20
C TYR A 261 -6.01 -5.19 16.79
N LEU A 262 -5.15 -5.73 17.66
CA LEU A 262 -4.07 -4.99 18.30
C LEU A 262 -2.89 -4.78 17.34
N VAL A 263 -2.43 -5.85 16.69
CA VAL A 263 -1.27 -5.84 15.79
C VAL A 263 -1.55 -4.94 14.59
N HIS A 264 -2.75 -5.04 14.00
CA HIS A 264 -3.13 -4.26 12.84
C HIS A 264 -3.32 -2.77 13.18
N SER A 265 -3.90 -2.45 14.34
CA SER A 265 -3.97 -1.06 14.81
C SER A 265 -2.60 -0.46 15.11
N GLY A 266 -1.69 -1.26 15.68
CA GLY A 266 -0.30 -0.87 15.88
C GLY A 266 0.43 -0.59 14.56
N TRP A 267 0.17 -1.41 13.53
CA TRP A 267 0.67 -1.19 12.17
C TRP A 267 0.21 0.17 11.61
N HIS A 268 -1.07 0.52 11.72
CA HIS A 268 -1.60 1.82 11.25
C HIS A 268 -0.87 2.99 11.90
N CYS A 269 -0.71 2.96 13.22
CA CYS A 269 0.02 3.98 13.96
C CYS A 269 1.48 4.08 13.49
N CYS A 270 2.20 2.95 13.44
CA CYS A 270 3.59 2.91 13.01
C CYS A 270 3.77 3.46 11.58
N ALA A 271 2.91 3.05 10.64
CA ALA A 271 2.95 3.53 9.26
C ALA A 271 2.67 5.04 9.18
N ALA A 272 1.63 5.52 9.86
CA ALA A 272 1.27 6.94 9.86
C ALA A 272 2.38 7.84 10.42
N PHE A 273 2.97 7.45 11.56
CA PHE A 273 4.07 8.19 12.17
C PHE A 273 5.37 8.08 11.35
N ALA A 274 5.65 6.92 10.74
CA ALA A 274 6.80 6.78 9.84
C ALA A 274 6.69 7.74 8.65
N ILE A 275 5.53 7.78 7.99
CA ILE A 275 5.26 8.71 6.88
C ILE A 275 5.38 10.16 7.36
N LEU A 276 4.81 10.52 8.52
CA LEU A 276 4.96 11.85 9.11
C LEU A 276 6.43 12.27 9.24
N LEU A 277 7.27 11.38 9.79
CA LEU A 277 8.70 11.62 9.96
C LEU A 277 9.44 11.71 8.62
N PHE A 278 9.02 10.97 7.59
CA PHE A 278 9.57 11.12 6.24
C PHE A 278 9.14 12.41 5.56
N LEU A 279 7.97 12.96 5.91
CA LEU A 279 7.53 14.25 5.40
C LEU A 279 8.36 15.39 5.99
N ILE A 280 8.59 15.44 7.30
CA ILE A 280 9.30 16.56 8.00
C ILE A 280 10.51 17.14 7.23
N PRO A 281 11.45 16.34 6.69
CA PRO A 281 12.57 16.77 5.85
C PRO A 281 12.27 17.69 4.68
N LEU A 282 11.08 17.58 4.09
CA LEU A 282 10.74 18.18 2.80
C LEU A 282 10.61 19.72 2.85
N ASP A 283 10.46 20.33 4.03
CA ASP A 283 10.54 21.81 4.16
C ASP A 283 11.97 22.34 4.02
N ARG A 284 12.98 21.53 4.37
CA ARG A 284 14.39 21.97 4.36
C ARG A 284 15.10 21.70 3.03
N VAL A 285 14.47 20.91 2.16
CA VAL A 285 14.97 20.57 0.84
C VAL A 285 13.92 20.98 -0.18
N ARG A 286 13.98 22.25 -0.63
CA ARG A 286 13.04 22.80 -1.61
C ARG A 286 12.89 21.89 -2.84
N PHE A 287 11.71 21.32 -3.00
CA PHE A 287 11.17 20.81 -4.27
C PHE A 287 9.75 21.34 -4.54
N LEU A 288 9.43 22.53 -4.03
CA LEU A 288 8.24 23.25 -4.50
C LEU A 288 8.67 24.26 -5.57
N PRO A 289 8.11 24.22 -6.79
CA PRO A 289 8.27 25.31 -7.74
C PRO A 289 7.67 26.57 -7.12
N ARG A 290 8.51 27.60 -6.96
CA ARG A 290 8.18 28.90 -6.37
C ARG A 290 7.32 29.75 -7.33
N ASN A 291 6.28 29.18 -7.94
CA ASN A 291 5.45 29.88 -8.93
C ASN A 291 3.95 29.90 -8.57
N ARG A 292 3.56 29.68 -7.31
CA ARG A 292 2.13 29.67 -6.93
C ARG A 292 1.72 30.52 -5.73
N VAL A 293 2.60 31.35 -5.16
CA VAL A 293 2.26 32.21 -4.02
C VAL A 293 2.28 33.71 -4.36
N ASP A 294 2.90 34.13 -5.47
CA ASP A 294 3.03 35.56 -5.79
C ASP A 294 1.98 36.04 -6.81
N ALA A 295 0.71 35.64 -6.64
CA ALA A 295 -0.42 36.15 -7.43
C ALA A 295 -1.27 37.18 -6.64
N ALA A 296 -0.66 37.86 -5.67
CA ALA A 296 -1.30 38.94 -4.93
C ALA A 296 -0.31 40.07 -4.59
N SER A 297 0.17 40.79 -5.61
CA SER A 297 0.45 42.24 -5.60
C SER A 297 1.34 42.62 -6.80
N PRO A 298 1.11 43.77 -7.46
CA PRO A 298 2.00 44.29 -8.48
C PRO A 298 3.11 45.14 -7.83
N PHE A 299 4.26 45.22 -8.51
CA PHE A 299 5.35 46.19 -8.31
C PHE A 299 6.49 45.79 -7.36
N GLU A 300 7.55 45.17 -7.90
CA GLU A 300 8.89 45.78 -8.04
C GLU A 300 9.88 44.74 -8.62
N SER A 301 10.66 45.21 -9.59
CA SER A 301 11.77 44.52 -10.24
C SER A 301 12.98 44.42 -9.31
N GLY A 302 13.54 43.22 -9.13
CA GLY A 302 14.83 43.04 -8.46
C GLY A 302 15.34 41.60 -8.56
N ASP A 303 16.57 41.47 -9.04
CA ASP A 303 17.36 40.26 -9.28
C ASP A 303 17.04 39.00 -8.44
N ALA A 304 16.79 37.88 -9.12
CA ALA A 304 16.75 36.56 -8.51
C ALA A 304 17.75 35.62 -9.20
N GLY A 305 18.87 35.38 -8.53
CA GLY A 305 19.94 34.47 -8.93
C GLY A 305 19.44 33.05 -9.21
N ALA A 306 19.91 32.49 -10.33
CA ALA A 306 19.57 31.16 -10.80
C ALA A 306 20.22 30.06 -9.92
N VAL A 307 19.41 29.35 -9.15
CA VAL A 307 19.82 28.09 -8.49
C VAL A 307 19.56 26.94 -9.47
N ARG A 308 20.63 26.35 -10.02
CA ARG A 308 20.56 25.18 -10.94
C ARG A 308 20.29 23.90 -10.13
N ASN A 309 19.19 23.19 -10.43
CA ASN A 309 18.90 21.85 -9.91
C ASN A 309 19.41 20.77 -10.89
N CYS A 310 20.24 19.85 -10.42
CA CYS A 310 20.74 18.71 -11.19
C CYS A 310 19.91 17.46 -10.86
N GLY A 311 18.96 17.10 -11.71
CA GLY A 311 18.15 15.87 -11.58
C GLY A 311 18.89 14.61 -12.07
N ILE A 312 18.40 13.42 -11.67
CA ILE A 312 18.95 12.10 -12.04
C ILE A 312 19.13 11.93 -13.56
N ASP A 313 18.26 12.52 -14.35
CA ASP A 313 18.28 12.50 -15.82
C ASP A 313 19.59 13.07 -16.41
N ARG A 314 20.26 14.02 -15.74
CA ARG A 314 21.59 14.49 -16.17
C ARG A 314 22.73 13.52 -15.80
N CYS A 315 22.56 12.74 -14.73
CA CYS A 315 23.52 11.69 -14.38
C CYS A 315 23.42 10.48 -15.32
N PHE A 316 22.22 10.14 -15.80
CA PHE A 316 22.02 9.03 -16.73
C PHE A 316 22.61 9.32 -18.13
N VAL A 317 22.57 10.58 -18.56
CA VAL A 317 23.20 11.02 -19.82
C VAL A 317 24.73 10.91 -19.75
N LEU A 318 25.33 11.08 -18.56
CA LEU A 318 26.78 10.94 -18.36
C LEU A 318 27.26 9.48 -18.40
N THR A 319 26.42 8.51 -18.04
CA THR A 319 26.79 7.07 -18.11
C THR A 319 26.70 6.49 -19.52
N SER A 320 25.94 7.13 -20.42
CA SER A 320 25.76 6.67 -21.81
C SER A 320 26.82 7.20 -22.79
N ARG A 321 27.53 8.29 -22.45
CA ARG A 321 28.64 8.83 -23.25
C ARG A 321 29.95 8.49 -22.54
N GLY A 322 30.72 7.59 -23.14
CA GLY A 322 31.98 7.10 -22.62
C GLY A 322 32.97 8.22 -22.25
N VAL A 323 33.74 7.93 -21.20
CA VAL A 323 35.00 8.54 -20.75
C VAL A 323 35.48 9.73 -21.60
N GLY A 324 35.15 10.93 -21.14
CA GLY A 324 35.74 12.20 -21.60
C GLY A 324 35.85 13.13 -20.40
N ASN A 325 37.04 13.69 -20.19
CA ASN A 325 37.44 14.52 -19.04
C ASN A 325 36.32 15.41 -18.49
N GLY A 326 36.04 15.25 -17.20
CA GLY A 326 35.10 16.08 -16.47
C GLY A 326 35.69 17.47 -16.25
N ASP A 327 35.17 18.46 -16.97
CA ASP A 327 35.13 19.87 -16.53
C ASP A 327 34.19 20.78 -17.37
N GLN A 328 33.31 20.23 -18.22
CA GLN A 328 32.62 21.04 -19.26
C GLN A 328 31.09 21.08 -19.24
N CYS A 329 30.42 20.86 -18.10
CA CYS A 329 28.95 20.96 -18.04
C CYS A 329 28.39 22.02 -17.06
N CYS A 330 29.23 22.97 -16.63
CA CYS A 330 28.81 24.16 -15.88
C CYS A 330 29.61 25.41 -16.28
N GLN A 331 29.97 25.59 -17.56
CA GLN A 331 30.48 26.86 -18.06
C GLN A 331 29.37 27.70 -18.68
N ASP A 332 29.42 29.00 -18.36
CA ASP A 332 28.52 30.05 -18.81
C ASP A 332 28.52 30.20 -20.33
N SER A 333 27.34 30.28 -20.94
CA SER A 333 27.20 30.79 -22.30
C SER A 333 27.01 32.31 -22.24
N ASN A 334 28.07 33.03 -21.88
CA ASN A 334 28.19 34.46 -22.18
C ASN A 334 28.77 34.58 -23.59
N VAL A 335 27.91 34.66 -24.60
CA VAL A 335 28.28 35.17 -25.92
C VAL A 335 27.48 36.45 -26.15
N HIS A 336 28.04 37.57 -25.66
CA HIS A 336 27.65 38.90 -26.15
C HIS A 336 28.21 39.07 -27.56
N GLY A 337 27.47 38.56 -28.55
CA GLY A 337 27.48 39.08 -29.91
C GLY A 337 26.52 40.27 -29.98
N THR A 338 27.03 41.40 -30.44
CA THR A 338 26.31 42.66 -30.69
C THR A 338 25.00 42.46 -31.49
N PRO A 339 23.95 43.26 -31.24
CA PRO A 339 22.67 43.09 -31.91
C PRO A 339 22.71 43.72 -33.31
N ASN A 340 22.59 42.88 -34.35
CA ASN A 340 22.14 43.34 -35.65
C ASN A 340 20.63 43.57 -35.60
N LEU A 341 20.23 44.83 -35.71
CA LEU A 341 18.87 45.27 -35.97
C LEU A 341 18.34 44.59 -37.24
N VAL A 342 17.42 43.63 -37.08
CA VAL A 342 16.59 43.12 -38.17
C VAL A 342 15.21 43.77 -38.05
N ASN A 343 14.96 44.71 -38.95
CA ASN A 343 13.65 45.31 -39.22
C ASN A 343 12.59 44.23 -39.46
N TYR A 344 11.59 44.14 -38.59
CA TYR A 344 10.32 43.50 -38.93
C TYR A 344 9.22 44.55 -39.09
N ARG A 345 8.91 44.78 -40.37
CA ARG A 345 7.84 45.63 -40.88
C ARG A 345 6.49 45.02 -40.50
N MET A 346 5.70 45.73 -39.68
CA MET A 346 4.29 45.42 -39.42
C MET A 346 3.53 45.32 -40.75
N SER A 347 2.91 44.17 -41.03
CA SER A 347 1.85 44.06 -42.03
C SER A 347 0.53 43.82 -41.31
N ARG A 348 -0.36 44.79 -41.46
CA ARG A 348 -1.76 44.78 -41.00
C ARG A 348 -2.52 43.69 -41.75
N VAL A 349 -3.28 42.87 -41.04
CA VAL A 349 -4.29 41.99 -41.65
C VAL A 349 -5.63 42.72 -41.57
N HIS A 350 -6.17 43.04 -42.74
CA HIS A 350 -7.55 43.52 -42.91
C HIS A 350 -8.51 42.33 -42.82
N VAL A 351 -9.55 42.52 -42.02
CA VAL A 351 -10.75 41.69 -41.98
C VAL A 351 -11.60 42.05 -43.21
N ILE A 352 -12.01 41.03 -43.97
CA ILE A 352 -13.20 41.05 -44.83
C ILE A 352 -14.12 39.96 -44.30
#